data_AF-A0A0Q9XHQ2-F1
#
_entry.id   AF-A0A0Q9XHQ2-F1
#
_cell.length_a   1.000
_cell.length_b   1.000
_cell.length_c   1.000
_cell.angle_alpha   90.00
_cell.angle_beta   90.00
_cell.angle_gamma   90.00
#
_symmetry.space_group_name_H-M   'P 1'
#
loop_
_entity.id
_entity.type
_entity.pdbx_description
1 polymer ?
#
loop_
_entity_poly.entity_id
_entity_poly.type
_entity_poly.pdbx_seq_one_letter_code
_entity_poly.pdbx_strand_id
1 'polypeptide(L)'
;MEPSLSGAGSLWIQHQDLRIQVTYHIYKKHTEAFASYYYWEEESIDGMGDHPKAKQAIIEAIENLLAEMETAGMEVWTTTRPSTNQKVKFVMFQP
;
A
#
# COMPACT_ATOMS: atom_id res chain seq x y z
N MET A 1 9.63 6.32 20.71
CA MET A 1 10.47 5.21 20.24
C MET A 1 9.90 4.76 18.90
N GLU A 2 10.63 5.00 17.80
CA GLU A 2 10.28 4.33 16.54
C GLU A 2 10.63 2.84 16.70
N PRO A 3 9.77 1.91 16.25
CA PRO A 3 10.07 0.49 16.34
C PRO A 3 11.36 0.18 15.57
N SER A 4 12.27 -0.58 16.17
CA SER A 4 13.47 -1.05 15.49
C SER A 4 13.06 -2.12 14.48
N LEU A 5 12.90 -1.73 13.22
CA LEU A 5 12.72 -2.68 12.12
C LEU A 5 14.07 -3.38 11.89
N SER A 6 14.11 -4.71 12.00
CA SER A 6 15.30 -5.52 11.72
C SER A 6 14.90 -6.79 10.98
N GLY A 7 15.66 -7.16 9.95
CA GLY A 7 15.37 -8.34 9.14
C GLY A 7 14.29 -8.08 8.09
N ALA A 8 13.34 -8.99 7.94
CA ALA A 8 12.21 -8.84 7.04
C ALA A 8 10.90 -8.85 7.84
N GLY A 9 9.88 -8.19 7.32
CA GLY A 9 8.58 -8.18 7.96
C GLY A 9 7.48 -7.72 7.02
N SER A 10 6.24 -7.93 7.46
CA SER A 10 5.06 -7.39 6.81
C SER A 10 4.17 -6.68 7.82
N LEU A 11 3.49 -5.63 7.38
CA LEU A 11 2.56 -4.87 8.19
C LEU A 11 1.44 -4.31 7.31
N TRP A 12 0.28 -4.10 7.92
CA TRP A 12 -0.85 -3.45 7.26
C TRP A 12 -0.91 -1.99 7.68
N ILE A 13 -0.94 -1.08 6.70
CA ILE A 13 -1.15 0.35 6.92
C ILE A 13 -2.51 0.79 6.38
N GLN A 14 -3.08 1.79 7.04
CA GLN A 14 -4.23 2.54 6.54
C GLN A 14 -3.71 3.88 5.99
N HIS A 15 -3.91 4.12 4.69
CA HIS A 15 -3.52 5.37 4.02
C HIS A 15 -4.64 5.81 3.09
N GLN A 16 -5.23 7.00 3.30
CA GLN A 16 -6.31 7.54 2.44
C GLN A 16 -7.45 6.54 2.15
N ASP A 17 -7.99 5.88 3.18
CA ASP A 17 -9.02 4.81 3.06
C ASP A 17 -8.61 3.54 2.29
N LEU A 18 -7.34 3.46 1.87
CA LEU A 18 -6.70 2.27 1.35
C LEU A 18 -6.09 1.46 2.50
N ARG A 19 -6.30 0.15 2.44
CA ARG A 19 -5.65 -0.81 3.32
C ARG A 19 -4.53 -1.44 2.50
N ILE A 20 -3.29 -1.07 2.80
CA ILE A 20 -2.11 -1.42 2.01
C ILE A 20 -1.29 -2.41 2.84
N GLN A 21 -0.87 -3.51 2.22
CA GLN A 21 0.11 -4.40 2.80
C GLN A 21 1.50 -3.87 2.45
N VAL A 22 2.34 -3.68 3.44
CA VAL A 22 3.74 -3.34 3.24
C VAL A 22 4.59 -4.52 3.65
N THR A 23 5.41 -5.02 2.73
CA THR A 23 6.45 -6.01 3.00
C THR A 23 7.79 -5.33 2.86
N TYR A 24 8.72 -5.56 3.77
CA TYR A 24 10.04 -4.94 3.71
C TYR A 24 11.15 -5.93 4.05
N HIS A 25 12.31 -5.71 3.44
CA HIS A 25 13.51 -6.51 3.60
C HIS A 25 14.70 -5.58 3.89
N ILE A 26 15.28 -5.71 5.07
CA ILE A 26 16.47 -4.94 5.48
C ILE A 26 17.70 -5.82 5.26
N TYR A 27 18.53 -5.45 4.29
CA TYR A 27 19.78 -6.14 3.99
C TYR A 27 20.98 -5.19 4.06
N LYS A 28 21.93 -5.48 4.95
CA LYS A 28 23.12 -4.66 5.22
C LYS A 28 22.77 -3.20 5.56
N LYS A 29 22.92 -2.29 4.58
CA LYS A 29 22.67 -0.84 4.70
C LYS A 29 21.53 -0.36 3.80
N HIS A 30 20.75 -1.28 3.25
CA HIS A 30 19.65 -1.01 2.33
C HIS A 30 18.37 -1.65 2.85
N THR A 31 17.24 -1.00 2.58
CA THR A 31 15.92 -1.53 2.86
C THR A 31 15.11 -1.46 1.59
N GLU A 32 14.66 -2.60 1.11
CA GLU A 32 13.65 -2.69 0.07
C GLU A 32 12.28 -2.79 0.75
N ALA A 33 11.29 -2.08 0.21
CA ALA A 33 9.91 -2.18 0.63
C ALA A 33 8.99 -2.30 -0.58
N PHE A 34 7.93 -3.09 -0.41
CA PHE A 34 6.89 -3.32 -1.39
C PHE A 34 5.56 -2.97 -0.73
N ALA A 35 4.77 -2.11 -1.38
CA ALA A 35 3.44 -1.71 -0.94
C ALA A 35 2.41 -2.29 -1.91
N SER A 36 1.54 -3.15 -1.43
CA SER A 36 0.54 -3.87 -2.21
C SER A 36 -0.86 -3.41 -1.83
N TYR A 37 -1.64 -3.01 -2.82
CA TYR A 37 -3.08 -2.79 -2.66
C TYR A 37 -3.86 -3.89 -3.39
N TYR A 38 -4.49 -4.77 -2.61
CA TYR A 38 -5.34 -5.85 -3.12
C TYR A 38 -6.75 -5.33 -3.37
N TYR A 39 -7.15 -5.29 -4.64
CA TYR A 39 -8.48 -4.82 -5.06
C TYR A 39 -9.42 -5.97 -5.45
N TRP A 40 -8.88 -7.16 -5.71
CA TRP A 40 -9.59 -8.42 -5.82
C TRP A 40 -8.71 -9.55 -5.24
N GLU A 41 -9.26 -10.71 -4.91
CA GLU A 41 -8.59 -11.76 -4.09
C GLU A 41 -7.11 -11.98 -4.42
N GLU A 42 -6.78 -12.16 -5.71
CA GLU A 42 -5.42 -12.38 -6.21
C GLU A 42 -4.91 -11.21 -7.08
N GLU A 43 -5.64 -10.10 -7.14
CA GLU A 43 -5.27 -8.94 -7.96
C GLU A 43 -4.81 -7.76 -7.09
N SER A 44 -3.57 -7.34 -7.32
CA SER A 44 -2.94 -6.21 -6.65
C SER A 44 -2.34 -5.22 -7.63
N ILE A 45 -2.29 -3.96 -7.20
CA ILE A 45 -1.28 -3.02 -7.70
C ILE A 45 -0.19 -2.96 -6.63
N ASP A 46 1.05 -2.98 -7.09
CA ASP A 46 2.23 -3.02 -6.24
C ASP A 46 3.12 -1.82 -6.54
N GLY A 47 3.66 -1.22 -5.48
CA GLY A 47 4.71 -0.21 -5.55
C GLY A 47 5.97 -0.65 -4.84
N MET A 48 7.12 -0.17 -5.30
CA MET A 48 8.44 -0.49 -4.75
C MET A 48 9.16 0.77 -4.25
N GLY A 49 9.90 0.63 -3.15
CA GLY A 49 10.82 1.64 -2.64
C GLY A 49 12.12 1.01 -2.15
N ASP A 50 13.24 1.72 -2.31
CA ASP A 50 14.56 1.30 -1.84
C ASP A 50 15.28 2.49 -1.20
N HIS A 51 15.55 2.36 0.09
CA HIS A 51 16.28 3.38 0.83
C HIS A 51 17.10 2.79 1.98
N PRO A 52 18.25 3.38 2.35
CA PRO A 52 19.01 2.98 3.53
C PRO A 52 18.26 3.04 4.87
N LYS A 53 17.10 3.70 4.91
CA LYS A 53 16.25 3.85 6.09
C LYS A 53 14.90 3.22 5.78
N ALA A 54 14.51 2.21 6.56
CA ALA A 54 13.28 1.47 6.33
C ALA A 54 12.02 2.35 6.21
N LYS A 55 11.89 3.37 7.08
CA LYS A 55 10.76 4.31 7.02
C LYS A 55 10.67 5.02 5.67
N GLN A 56 11.81 5.42 5.10
CA GLN A 56 11.86 6.13 3.83
C GLN A 56 11.57 5.18 2.66
N ALA A 57 12.11 3.96 2.68
CA ALA A 57 11.80 2.92 1.69
C ALA A 57 10.29 2.62 1.66
N ILE A 58 9.65 2.55 2.83
CA ILE A 58 8.19 2.35 2.93
C ILE A 58 7.41 3.54 2.35
N ILE A 59 7.84 4.77 2.62
CA ILE A 59 7.21 5.97 2.03
C ILE A 59 7.30 5.91 0.51
N GLU A 60 8.49 5.66 -0.03
CA GLU A 60 8.74 5.55 -1.47
C GLU A 60 7.90 4.43 -2.09
N ALA A 61 7.77 3.27 -1.44
CA ALA A 61 6.93 2.18 -1.91
C ALA A 61 5.44 2.58 -2.01
N ILE A 62 4.93 3.32 -1.03
CA ILE A 62 3.54 3.81 -1.04
C ILE A 62 3.35 4.87 -2.13
N GLU A 63 4.29 5.81 -2.26
CA GLU A 63 4.25 6.84 -3.32
C GLU A 63 4.26 6.20 -4.70
N ASN A 64 5.13 5.20 -4.92
CA ASN A 64 5.16 4.45 -6.17
C ASN A 64 3.85 3.68 -6.39
N LEU A 65 3.30 3.02 -5.37
CA LEU A 65 1.99 2.36 -5.47
C LEU A 65 0.88 3.33 -5.93
N LEU A 66 0.83 4.53 -5.35
CA LEU A 66 -0.17 5.54 -5.74
C LEU A 66 0.01 6.00 -7.19
N ALA A 67 1.26 6.14 -7.64
CA ALA A 67 1.56 6.46 -9.04
C ALA A 67 1.18 5.32 -10.01
N GLU A 68 1.40 4.07 -9.61
CA GLU A 68 0.95 2.90 -10.39
C GLU A 68 -0.58 2.81 -10.45
N MET A 69 -1.28 3.11 -9.34
CA MET A 69 -2.74 3.20 -9.33
C MET A 69 -3.24 4.30 -10.27
N GLU A 70 -2.63 5.48 -10.26
CA GLU A 70 -2.96 6.56 -11.18
C GLU A 70 -2.69 6.16 -12.64
N THR A 71 -1.55 5.53 -12.91
CA THR A 71 -1.16 5.05 -14.26
C THR A 71 -2.11 3.99 -14.79
N ALA A 72 -2.58 3.09 -13.91
CA ALA A 72 -3.60 2.10 -14.24
C ALA A 72 -5.00 2.72 -14.43
N GLY A 73 -5.17 4.02 -14.20
CA GLY A 73 -6.48 4.68 -14.23
C GLY A 73 -7.40 4.18 -13.12
N MET A 74 -6.83 3.70 -12.00
CA MET A 74 -7.57 3.09 -10.92
C MET A 74 -8.17 4.15 -10.00
N GLU A 75 -9.49 4.14 -9.86
CA GLU A 75 -10.23 4.98 -8.93
C GLU A 75 -10.89 4.14 -7.83
N VAL A 76 -10.75 4.59 -6.58
CA VAL A 76 -11.37 3.97 -5.42
C VAL A 76 -12.40 4.91 -4.80
N TRP A 77 -13.68 4.54 -4.90
CA TRP A 77 -14.76 5.28 -4.27
C TRP A 77 -15.31 4.52 -3.07
N THR A 78 -15.50 5.20 -1.94
CA THR A 78 -16.03 4.60 -0.71
C THR A 78 -17.33 5.30 -0.31
N THR A 79 -18.33 4.51 0.07
CA THR A 79 -19.60 5.00 0.62
C THR A 79 -20.06 4.14 1.79
N THR A 80 -21.12 4.58 2.48
CA THR A 80 -21.72 3.83 3.58
C THR A 80 -23.19 3.61 3.27
N ARG A 81 -23.64 2.34 3.31
CA ARG A 81 -25.05 1.99 3.09
C ARG A 81 -25.90 2.51 4.27
N PRO A 82 -26.83 3.46 4.06
CA PRO A 82 -27.53 4.12 5.16
C PRO A 82 -28.34 3.17 6.06
N SER A 83 -28.87 2.08 5.48
CA SER A 83 -29.72 1.13 6.22
C SER A 83 -28.96 0.12 7.08
N THR A 84 -27.64 -0.02 6.91
CA THR A 84 -26.84 -1.07 7.57
C THR A 84 -25.54 -0.56 8.16
N ASN A 85 -25.16 0.69 7.89
CA ASN A 85 -23.86 1.27 8.19
C ASN A 85 -22.66 0.47 7.63
N GLN A 86 -22.90 -0.41 6.65
CA GLN A 86 -21.83 -1.13 5.98
C GLN A 86 -21.06 -0.19 5.06
N LYS A 87 -19.73 -0.16 5.18
CA LYS A 87 -18.86 0.52 4.23
C LYS A 87 -18.78 -0.30 2.94
N VAL A 88 -19.01 0.35 1.81
CA VAL A 88 -18.93 -0.23 0.47
C VAL A 88 -17.80 0.47 -0.27
N LYS A 89 -16.96 -0.31 -0.93
CA LYS A 89 -15.85 0.19 -1.75
C LYS A 89 -16.08 -0.23 -3.20
N PHE A 90 -15.95 0.73 -4.11
CA PHE A 90 -16.01 0.54 -5.55
C PHE A 90 -14.61 0.79 -6.09
N VAL A 91 -14.10 -0.18 -6.84
CA VAL A 91 -12.86 -0.06 -7.59
C VAL A 91 -13.23 0.01 -9.06
N MET A 92 -12.73 1.03 -9.75
CA MET A 92 -13.00 1.30 -11.16
C MET A 92 -11.67 1.52 -11.87
N PHE A 93 -11.59 1.07 -13.12
CA PHE A 93 -10.46 1.35 -13.99
C PHE A 93 -10.98 2.21 -15.14
N GLN A 94 -10.35 3.35 -15.38
CA GLN A 94 -10.66 4.19 -16.53
C GLN A 94 -10.37 3.41 -17.83
N PRO A 95 -11.21 3.55 -18.87
CA PRO A 95 -11.10 2.82 -20.13
C PRO A 95 -9.89 3.22 -20.99
#